data_AF-U1PC59-F1
#
_entry.id   AF-U1PC59-F1
#
_cell.length_a   1.000
_cell.length_b   1.000
_cell.length_c   1.000
_cell.angle_alpha   90.00
_cell.angle_beta   90.00
_cell.angle_gamma   90.00
#
_symmetry.space_group_name_H-M   'P 1'
#
loop_
_entity.id
_entity.type
_entity.pdbx_description
1 polymer ?
#
loop_
_entity_poly.entity_id
_entity_poly.type
_entity_poly.pdbx_seq_one_letter_code
_entity_poly.pdbx_strand_id
1 'polypeptide(L)'
;MTEIVSTEGVLGGQPRIADRRISVVQIVEWIHEEGMEPETVAAEFDLDLSSIYRALAYYYENVEELSDYREQRETRRRESRSEQPTPETVERL
;
A
#
# COMPACT_ATOMS: atom_id res chain seq x y z
N MET A 1 -19.63 3.71 4.05
CA MET A 1 -18.59 2.72 4.37
C MET A 1 -18.08 2.16 3.06
N THR A 2 -16.83 2.46 2.71
CA THR A 2 -16.26 2.15 1.39
C THR A 2 -15.87 0.68 1.29
N GLU A 3 -16.11 0.05 0.15
CA GLU A 3 -15.80 -1.36 -0.10
C GLU A 3 -14.32 -1.58 -0.42
N ILE A 4 -13.86 -2.83 -0.24
CA ILE A 4 -12.57 -3.29 -0.74
C ILE A 4 -12.83 -3.99 -2.08
N VAL A 5 -12.16 -3.53 -3.14
CA VAL A 5 -12.34 -4.03 -4.50
C VAL A 5 -11.01 -4.44 -5.13
N SER A 6 -11.05 -5.47 -5.97
CA SER A 6 -9.92 -5.92 -6.78
C SER A 6 -10.27 -5.75 -8.26
N THR A 7 -9.35 -5.20 -9.05
CA THR A 7 -9.55 -5.00 -10.49
C THR A 7 -8.23 -5.23 -11.18
N GLU A 8 -8.17 -6.19 -12.12
CA GLU A 8 -6.93 -6.65 -12.76
C GLU A 8 -6.06 -5.49 -13.32
N GLY A 9 -6.70 -4.49 -13.95
CA GLY A 9 -6.00 -3.31 -14.50
C GLY A 9 -5.61 -2.22 -13.49
N VAL A 10 -5.87 -2.39 -12.20
CA VAL A 10 -5.58 -1.38 -11.15
C VAL A 10 -4.70 -1.97 -10.07
N LEU A 11 -3.55 -1.35 -9.83
CA LEU A 11 -2.55 -1.84 -8.85
C LEU A 11 -2.16 -3.32 -9.05
N GLY A 12 -2.23 -3.81 -10.29
CA GLY A 12 -1.94 -5.21 -10.62
C GLY A 12 -2.91 -6.20 -9.97
N GLY A 13 -4.18 -5.83 -9.77
CA GLY A 13 -5.18 -6.68 -9.15
C GLY A 13 -5.26 -6.58 -7.62
N GLN A 14 -4.36 -5.82 -6.98
CA GLN A 14 -4.32 -5.72 -5.52
C GLN A 14 -5.65 -5.21 -4.94
N PRO A 15 -6.16 -5.86 -3.86
CA PRO A 15 -7.29 -5.35 -3.10
C PRO A 15 -7.02 -3.92 -2.60
N ARG A 16 -7.97 -3.03 -2.83
CA ARG A 16 -7.85 -1.60 -2.51
C ARG A 16 -9.17 -1.02 -2.02
N ILE A 17 -9.10 0.13 -1.35
CA ILE A 17 -10.29 0.93 -1.06
C ILE A 17 -10.92 1.38 -2.39
N ALA A 18 -12.22 1.15 -2.56
CA ALA A 18 -12.96 1.58 -3.75
C ALA A 18 -12.78 3.08 -4.00
N ASP A 19 -12.72 3.47 -5.28
CA ASP A 19 -12.46 4.85 -5.74
C ASP A 19 -11.13 5.48 -5.29
N ARG A 20 -10.25 4.70 -4.66
CA ARG A 20 -8.89 5.10 -4.30
C ARG A 20 -7.87 4.18 -4.97
N ARG A 21 -6.65 4.67 -5.15
CA ARG A 21 -5.48 3.87 -5.55
C ARG A 21 -4.58 3.56 -4.34
N ILE A 22 -5.21 3.20 -3.22
CA ILE A 22 -4.55 2.84 -1.96
C ILE A 22 -4.90 1.39 -1.65
N SER A 23 -3.91 0.51 -1.74
CA SER A 23 -4.12 -0.92 -1.49
C SER A 23 -4.22 -1.23 0.00
N VAL A 24 -4.84 -2.37 0.31
CA VAL A 24 -4.87 -2.92 1.67
C VAL A 24 -3.45 -3.11 2.20
N VAL A 25 -2.53 -3.62 1.37
CA VAL A 25 -1.12 -3.83 1.75
C VAL A 25 -0.46 -2.51 2.17
N GLN A 26 -0.67 -1.41 1.44
CA GLN A 26 -0.09 -0.11 1.80
C GLN A 26 -0.56 0.39 3.17
N ILE A 27 -1.85 0.24 3.48
CA ILE A 27 -2.39 0.63 4.78
C ILE A 27 -1.73 -0.17 5.91
N VAL A 28 -1.56 -1.47 5.70
CA VAL A 28 -0.94 -2.36 6.68
C VAL A 28 0.55 -2.04 6.85
N GLU A 29 1.27 -1.75 5.77
CA GLU A 29 2.68 -1.28 5.81
C GLU A 29 2.79 0.00 6.65
N TRP A 30 1.98 1.03 6.36
CA TRP A 30 2.03 2.30 7.09
C TRP A 30 1.78 2.13 8.59
N ILE A 31 0.80 1.30 8.96
CA ILE A 31 0.41 1.15 10.36
C ILE A 31 1.35 0.21 11.12
N HIS A 32 1.70 -0.95 10.56
CA HIS A 32 2.45 -1.97 11.28
C HIS A 32 3.97 -1.87 11.10
N GLU A 33 4.44 -1.41 9.94
CA GLU A 33 5.86 -1.40 9.62
C GLU A 33 6.45 0.01 9.80
N GLU A 34 5.71 1.04 9.38
CA GLU A 34 6.12 2.45 9.58
C GLU A 34 5.62 3.04 10.91
N GLY A 35 4.73 2.33 11.62
CA GLY A 35 4.27 2.70 12.96
C GLY A 35 3.33 3.92 12.99
N MET A 36 2.68 4.25 11.87
CA MET A 36 1.70 5.32 11.82
C MET A 36 0.41 4.92 12.54
N GLU A 37 -0.12 5.82 13.38
CA GLU A 37 -1.45 5.63 13.95
C GLU A 37 -2.53 5.65 12.83
N PRO A 38 -3.61 4.84 12.93
CA PRO A 38 -4.70 4.82 11.95
C PRO A 38 -5.30 6.21 11.68
N GLU A 39 -5.44 7.04 12.70
CA GLU A 39 -5.92 8.42 12.60
C GLU A 39 -4.98 9.32 11.80
N THR A 40 -3.66 9.10 11.93
CA THR A 40 -2.66 9.81 11.13
C THR A 40 -2.78 9.41 9.67
N VAL A 41 -2.91 8.11 9.37
CA VAL A 41 -3.14 7.64 8.00
C VAL A 41 -4.44 8.21 7.42
N ALA A 42 -5.50 8.28 8.22
CA ALA A 42 -6.77 8.88 7.80
C ALA A 42 -6.60 10.34 7.38
N ALA A 43 -5.90 11.13 8.20
CA ALA A 43 -5.67 12.54 7.96
C ALA A 43 -4.75 12.79 6.75
N GLU A 44 -3.62 12.08 6.65
CA GLU A 44 -2.61 12.29 5.60
C GLU A 44 -3.12 11.89 4.20
N PHE A 45 -4.01 10.89 4.12
CA PHE A 45 -4.46 10.32 2.85
C PHE A 45 -5.94 10.60 2.51
N ASP A 46 -6.60 11.47 3.27
CA ASP A 46 -8.03 11.81 3.10
C ASP A 46 -8.91 10.54 3.02
N LEU A 47 -8.77 9.70 4.04
CA LEU A 47 -9.50 8.45 4.19
C LEU A 47 -10.39 8.49 5.43
N ASP A 48 -11.60 7.94 5.29
CA ASP A 48 -12.41 7.64 6.45
C ASP A 48 -11.72 6.59 7.34
N LEU A 49 -11.66 6.85 8.65
CA LEU A 49 -11.10 5.91 9.63
C LEU A 49 -11.78 4.53 9.56
N SER A 50 -13.09 4.50 9.25
CA SER A 50 -13.83 3.23 9.06
C SER A 50 -13.34 2.41 7.86
N SER A 51 -12.82 3.06 6.82
CA SER A 51 -12.26 2.39 5.64
C SER A 51 -10.88 1.80 5.94
N ILE A 52 -10.10 2.45 6.81
CA ILE A 52 -8.83 1.93 7.32
C ILE A 52 -9.07 0.65 8.13
N TYR A 53 -9.97 0.69 9.12
CA TYR A 53 -10.26 -0.50 9.91
C TYR A 53 -10.88 -1.63 9.09
N ARG A 54 -11.68 -1.32 8.05
CA ARG A 54 -12.13 -2.34 7.09
C ARG A 54 -10.96 -2.95 6.34
N ALA A 55 -10.00 -2.16 5.88
CA ALA A 55 -8.81 -2.68 5.19
C ALA A 55 -7.98 -3.58 6.13
N LEU A 56 -7.83 -3.19 7.39
CA LEU A 56 -7.16 -4.03 8.40
C LEU A 56 -7.92 -5.35 8.64
N ALA A 57 -9.25 -5.30 8.78
CA ALA A 57 -10.06 -6.50 8.90
C ALA A 57 -9.91 -7.43 7.68
N TYR A 58 -10.03 -6.86 6.47
CA TYR A 58 -9.81 -7.59 5.22
C TYR A 58 -8.43 -8.23 5.18
N TYR A 59 -7.39 -7.51 5.62
CA TYR A 59 -6.03 -8.03 5.67
C TYR A 59 -5.95 -9.30 6.52
N TYR A 60 -6.46 -9.24 7.76
CA TYR A 60 -6.40 -10.39 8.67
C TYR A 60 -7.25 -11.58 8.22
N GLU A 61 -8.33 -11.34 7.47
CA GLU A 61 -9.15 -12.39 6.86
C GLU A 61 -8.47 -13.05 5.66
N ASN A 62 -7.51 -12.37 5.00
CA ASN A 62 -6.92 -12.78 3.72
C ASN A 62 -5.38 -12.74 3.72
N VAL A 63 -4.73 -12.99 4.87
CA VAL A 63 -3.26 -12.86 5.02
C VAL A 63 -2.49 -13.71 4.00
N GLU A 64 -2.98 -14.93 3.73
CA GLU A 64 -2.34 -15.86 2.77
C GLU A 64 -2.39 -15.35 1.32
N GLU A 65 -3.50 -14.72 0.90
CA GLU A 65 -3.59 -14.11 -0.44
C GLU A 65 -2.68 -12.88 -0.55
N LEU A 66 -2.60 -12.10 0.54
CA LEU A 66 -1.90 -10.82 0.54
C LEU A 66 -0.39 -10.94 0.75
N SER A 67 0.12 -12.12 1.13
CA SER A 67 1.56 -12.34 1.29
C SER A 67 2.32 -12.17 -0.01
N ASP A 68 1.79 -12.69 -1.13
CA ASP A 68 2.43 -12.58 -2.44
C ASP A 68 2.50 -11.13 -2.90
N TYR A 69 1.44 -10.36 -2.65
CA TYR A 69 1.41 -8.95 -2.97
C TYR A 69 2.38 -8.12 -2.12
N ARG A 70 2.56 -8.49 -0.84
CA ARG A 70 3.58 -7.91 0.06
C ARG A 70 4.99 -8.18 -0.47
N GLU A 71 5.31 -9.44 -0.80
CA GLU A 71 6.63 -9.82 -1.29
C GLU A 71 6.98 -9.15 -2.63
N GLN A 72 6.04 -9.15 -3.58
CA GLN A 72 6.22 -8.47 -4.87
C GLN A 72 6.40 -6.96 -4.71
N ARG A 73 5.72 -6.35 -3.71
CA ARG A 73 5.86 -4.91 -3.43
C ARG A 73 7.22 -4.60 -2.82
N GLU A 74 7.68 -5.42 -1.89
CA GLU A 74 8.99 -5.27 -1.25
C GLU A 74 10.13 -5.48 -2.25
N THR A 75 10.02 -6.48 -3.13
CA THR A 75 10.97 -6.70 -4.22
C THR A 75 11.05 -5.48 -5.14
N ARG A 76 9.90 -4.96 -5.59
CA ARG A 76 9.85 -3.75 -6.43
C ARG A 76 10.45 -2.53 -5.73
N ARG A 77 10.20 -2.34 -4.43
CA ARG A 77 10.84 -1.26 -3.65
C ARG A 77 12.36 -1.41 -3.64
N ARG A 78 12.87 -2.61 -3.41
CA ARG A 78 14.32 -2.90 -3.36
C ARG A 78 15.00 -2.66 -4.70
N GLU A 79 14.44 -3.18 -5.79
CA GLU A 79 14.94 -2.98 -7.16
C GLU A 79 14.95 -1.50 -7.53
N SER A 80 13.83 -0.80 -7.30
CA SER A 80 13.73 0.64 -7.57
C SER A 80 14.79 1.43 -6.79
N ARG A 81 15.10 1.03 -5.56
CA ARG A 81 16.12 1.69 -4.74
C ARG A 81 17.53 1.51 -5.30
N SER A 82 17.82 0.36 -5.92
CA SER A 82 19.11 0.12 -6.57
C SER A 82 19.29 0.86 -7.90
N GLU A 83 18.18 1.21 -8.56
CA GLU A 83 18.17 1.88 -9.86
C GLU A 83 17.99 3.41 -9.77
N GLN A 84 17.67 3.94 -8.58
CA GLN A 84 17.47 5.37 -8.40
C GLN A 84 18.77 6.14 -8.70
N PRO A 85 18.74 7.09 -9.66
CA PRO A 85 19.92 7.90 -9.95
C PRO A 85 20.25 8.76 -8.74
N THR A 86 21.51 8.77 -8.34
CA THR A 86 21.99 9.69 -7.30
C THR A 86 22.16 11.09 -7.89
N PRO A 87 22.15 12.16 -7.06
CA PRO A 87 22.44 13.51 -7.53
C PRO A 87 23.72 13.58 -8.38
N GLU A 88 24.79 12.90 -7.95
CA GLU A 88 26.05 12.79 -8.71
C GLU A 88 25.92 12.07 -10.06
N THR A 89 24.97 11.15 -10.21
CA THR A 89 24.72 10.42 -11.48
C THR A 89 23.97 11.30 -12.49
N VAL A 90 23.09 12.18 -12.01
CA VAL A 90 22.33 13.12 -12.86
C VAL A 90 23.20 14.27 -13.36
N GLU A 91 24.14 14.76 -12.53
CA GLU A 91 25.04 15.87 -12.89
C GLU A 91 26.10 15.52 -13.94
N ARG A 92 26.23 14.24 -14.32
CA ARG A 92 27.21 13.74 -15.30
C ARG A 92 26.61 13.49 -16.70
N LEU A 93 25.34 13.85 -16.91
CA LEU A 93 24.60 13.79 -18.18
C LEU A 93 24.50 15.17 -18.83
#